data_AF-A0A1B3MR65-F1
#
_entry.id   AF-A0A1B3MR65-F1
#
_cell.length_a   1.000
_cell.length_b   1.000
_cell.length_c   1.000
_cell.angle_alpha   90.00
_cell.angle_beta   90.00
_cell.angle_gamma   90.00
#
_symmetry.space_group_name_H-M   'P 1'
#
loop_
_entity.id
_entity.type
_entity.pdbx_description
1 polymer ?
#
loop_
_entity_poly.entity_id
_entity_poly.type
_entity_poly.pdbx_seq_one_letter_code
_entity_poly.pdbx_strand_id
1 'polypeptide(L)'
;MRARAALLTLSALALLAVPVSARPPLRFQPDPSSVIAAEIAFNRLAKQKGQWTAFRDTAADDAVMVAPQRVLAKDWLKGRADPPATMTWSPSIVYVGCDGGLAASTGNWTATDGSVGYFTTIWRRDKKGRWEWIFDHRAPLASPRAAPEFLTGKVATCKRPPRPEGPPPGKNDLPPPPDDSLLWSADVAADGSRTVNVQIWNGSSYDAVITDRVGAGT
;
A
#
# COMPACT_ATOMS: atom_id res chain seq x y z
N MET A 1 16.49 47.16 -73.24
CA MET A 1 17.05 47.09 -71.87
C MET A 1 15.91 47.16 -70.86
N ARG A 2 16.03 46.36 -69.79
CA ARG A 2 15.28 46.35 -68.51
C ARG A 2 14.14 45.32 -68.36
N ALA A 3 14.53 44.30 -67.61
CA ALA A 3 13.82 43.17 -67.03
C ALA A 3 12.54 43.50 -66.26
N ARG A 4 11.65 42.50 -66.15
CA ARG A 4 10.70 42.37 -65.05
C ARG A 4 10.81 40.96 -64.48
N ALA A 5 11.36 40.86 -63.28
CA ALA A 5 11.48 39.66 -62.48
C ALA A 5 10.13 39.35 -61.81
N ALA A 6 9.66 38.11 -61.94
CA ALA A 6 8.50 37.60 -61.22
C ALA A 6 8.96 37.02 -59.86
N LEU A 7 8.51 37.60 -58.76
CA LEU A 7 8.66 37.02 -57.42
C LEU A 7 7.52 36.03 -57.17
N LEU A 8 7.88 34.75 -57.00
CA LEU A 8 7.02 33.72 -56.44
C LEU A 8 7.21 33.70 -54.92
N THR A 9 6.17 34.06 -54.17
CA THR A 9 6.13 33.96 -52.70
C THR A 9 5.72 32.54 -52.28
N LEU A 10 6.66 31.76 -51.72
CA LEU A 10 6.34 30.54 -50.98
C LEU A 10 5.96 30.91 -49.53
N SER A 11 4.69 30.74 -49.17
CA SER A 11 4.24 30.81 -47.78
C SER A 11 4.44 29.44 -47.10
N ALA A 12 5.41 29.35 -46.19
CA ALA A 12 5.63 28.17 -45.36
C ALA A 12 4.70 28.21 -44.13
N LEU A 13 3.77 27.26 -44.05
CA LEU A 13 2.94 27.02 -42.86
C LEU A 13 3.79 26.31 -41.79
N ALA A 14 4.27 27.06 -40.79
CA ALA A 14 4.96 26.47 -39.65
C ALA A 14 3.95 25.85 -38.67
N LEU A 15 3.83 24.53 -38.68
CA LEU A 15 3.14 23.76 -37.65
C LEU A 15 3.91 23.90 -36.32
N LEU A 16 3.36 24.66 -35.38
CA LEU A 16 3.82 24.72 -34.00
C LEU A 16 3.57 23.35 -33.34
N ALA A 17 4.59 22.50 -33.31
CA ALA A 17 4.60 21.30 -32.47
C ALA A 17 4.61 21.74 -31.00
N VAL A 18 3.45 21.70 -30.34
CA VAL A 18 3.36 21.91 -28.89
C VAL A 18 4.03 20.71 -28.22
N PRO A 19 5.13 20.89 -27.46
CA PRO A 19 5.75 19.78 -26.76
C PRO A 19 4.77 19.28 -25.69
N VAL A 20 4.32 18.03 -25.83
CA VAL A 20 3.58 17.33 -24.78
C VAL A 20 4.51 17.17 -23.59
N SER A 21 4.40 18.09 -22.63
CA SER A 21 5.12 18.01 -21.36
C SER A 21 4.66 16.75 -20.62
N ALA A 22 5.59 15.81 -20.42
CA ALA A 22 5.32 14.63 -19.62
C ALA A 22 5.10 15.09 -18.17
N ARG A 23 3.90 14.83 -17.62
CA ARG A 23 3.62 15.12 -16.21
C ARG A 23 4.65 14.39 -15.35
N PRO A 24 5.23 15.05 -14.32
CA PRO A 24 6.15 14.40 -13.41
C PRO A 24 5.52 13.11 -12.84
N PRO A 25 6.30 12.06 -12.56
CA PRO A 25 5.78 10.91 -11.84
C PRO A 25 5.18 11.40 -10.53
N LEU A 26 3.94 11.00 -10.27
CA LEU A 26 3.21 11.43 -9.10
C LEU A 26 3.93 10.92 -7.85
N ARG A 27 4.55 11.82 -7.09
CA ARG A 27 5.16 11.47 -5.80
C ARG A 27 4.07 11.57 -4.74
N PHE A 28 3.66 10.43 -4.21
CA PHE A 28 2.77 10.42 -3.07
C PHE A 28 3.55 10.88 -1.84
N GLN A 29 2.94 11.75 -1.04
CA GLN A 29 3.49 12.07 0.27
C GLN A 29 3.32 10.85 1.17
N PRO A 30 4.32 10.50 1.99
CA PRO A 30 4.18 9.46 2.99
C PRO A 30 3.23 9.95 4.09
N ASP A 31 1.94 9.71 3.87
CA ASP A 31 0.84 10.19 4.72
C ASP A 31 0.18 9.02 5.46
N PRO A 32 0.50 8.82 6.75
CA PRO A 32 -0.14 7.79 7.58
C PRO A 32 -1.65 7.96 7.69
N SER A 33 -2.18 9.19 7.67
CA SER A 33 -3.61 9.45 7.78
C SER A 33 -4.39 8.85 6.61
N SER A 34 -3.82 8.84 5.40
CA SER A 34 -4.43 8.19 4.25
C SER A 34 -4.55 6.66 4.39
N VAL A 35 -3.59 6.01 5.06
CA VAL A 35 -3.62 4.55 5.30
C VAL A 35 -4.61 4.23 6.42
N ILE A 36 -4.63 5.03 7.49
CA ILE A 36 -5.64 4.94 8.54
C ILE A 36 -7.05 5.05 7.93
N ALA A 37 -7.26 6.02 7.04
CA ALA A 37 -8.53 6.20 6.36
C ALA A 37 -8.88 4.99 5.46
N ALA A 38 -7.91 4.40 4.78
CA ALA A 38 -8.10 3.20 3.97
C ALA A 38 -8.52 1.99 4.83
N GLU A 39 -7.88 1.77 5.97
CA GLU A 39 -8.22 0.70 6.92
C GLU A 39 -9.63 0.88 7.50
N ILE A 40 -9.98 2.09 7.92
CA ILE A 40 -11.32 2.41 8.44
C ILE A 40 -12.37 2.22 7.33
N ALA A 41 -12.09 2.66 6.11
CA ALA A 41 -12.97 2.48 4.97
C ALA A 41 -13.16 0.99 4.63
N PHE A 42 -12.09 0.19 4.73
CA PHE A 42 -12.12 -1.24 4.52
C PHE A 42 -13.01 -1.95 5.54
N ASN A 43 -12.83 -1.69 6.84
CA ASN A 43 -13.74 -2.20 7.87
C ASN A 43 -15.18 -1.77 7.63
N ARG A 44 -15.41 -0.48 7.34
CA ARG A 44 -16.74 0.04 7.10
C ARG A 44 -17.41 -0.66 5.91
N LEU A 45 -16.67 -0.92 4.83
CA LEU A 45 -17.16 -1.67 3.69
C LEU A 45 -17.56 -3.09 4.10
N ALA A 46 -16.76 -3.74 4.95
CA ALA A 46 -17.06 -5.07 5.46
C ALA A 46 -18.37 -5.09 6.26
N LYS A 47 -18.60 -4.07 7.11
CA LYS A 47 -19.87 -3.92 7.85
C LYS A 47 -21.07 -3.65 6.95
N GLN A 48 -20.89 -2.92 5.85
CA GLN A 48 -21.99 -2.49 4.99
C GLN A 48 -22.35 -3.50 3.91
N LYS A 49 -21.37 -4.21 3.37
CA LYS A 49 -21.53 -5.11 2.20
C LYS A 49 -21.12 -6.55 2.46
N GLY A 50 -20.55 -6.85 3.62
CA GLY A 50 -20.04 -8.17 3.98
C GLY A 50 -18.52 -8.24 3.91
N GLN A 51 -17.96 -9.07 4.81
CA GLN A 51 -16.53 -9.22 4.99
C GLN A 51 -15.78 -9.64 3.73
N TRP A 52 -16.15 -10.75 3.11
CA TRP A 52 -15.47 -11.26 1.92
C TRP A 52 -15.70 -10.37 0.69
N THR A 53 -16.84 -9.68 0.63
CA THR A 53 -17.06 -8.64 -0.38
C THR A 53 -16.08 -7.49 -0.22
N ALA A 54 -15.91 -6.96 0.98
CA ALA A 54 -14.93 -5.91 1.22
C ALA A 54 -13.50 -6.36 0.94
N PHE A 55 -13.13 -7.59 1.34
CA PHE A 55 -11.81 -8.14 1.08
C PHE A 55 -11.52 -8.21 -0.43
N ARG A 56 -12.49 -8.65 -1.25
CA ARG A 56 -12.33 -8.67 -2.71
C ARG A 56 -12.20 -7.26 -3.31
N ASP A 57 -12.98 -6.32 -2.82
CA ASP A 57 -13.07 -4.96 -3.38
C ASP A 57 -11.83 -4.10 -3.08
N THR A 58 -11.08 -4.41 -2.03
CA THR A 58 -9.93 -3.61 -1.57
C THR A 58 -8.57 -4.29 -1.76
N ALA A 59 -8.56 -5.54 -2.24
CA ALA A 59 -7.35 -6.30 -2.51
C ALA A 59 -6.65 -5.84 -3.79
N ALA A 60 -5.33 -5.90 -3.80
CA ALA A 60 -4.57 -5.94 -5.04
C ALA A 60 -4.77 -7.31 -5.75
N ASP A 61 -4.56 -7.37 -7.06
CA ASP A 61 -4.69 -8.61 -7.84
C ASP A 61 -3.73 -9.73 -7.38
N ASP A 62 -2.57 -9.37 -6.85
CA ASP A 62 -1.53 -10.26 -6.32
C ASP A 62 -1.61 -10.44 -4.79
N ALA A 63 -2.68 -9.96 -4.15
CA ALA A 63 -2.77 -9.96 -2.70
C ALA A 63 -2.80 -11.37 -2.11
N VAL A 64 -2.09 -11.56 -1.00
CA VAL A 64 -2.01 -12.83 -0.28
C VAL A 64 -2.69 -12.70 1.07
N MET A 65 -3.43 -13.73 1.48
CA MET A 65 -3.96 -13.82 2.85
C MET A 65 -3.52 -15.12 3.53
N VAL A 66 -3.52 -15.12 4.86
CA VAL A 66 -3.23 -16.32 5.66
C VAL A 66 -4.56 -16.96 6.10
N ALA A 67 -4.92 -18.12 5.53
CA ALA A 67 -6.19 -18.77 5.80
C ALA A 67 -6.23 -20.30 5.50
N PRO A 68 -5.73 -21.18 6.39
CA PRO A 68 -4.74 -20.99 7.47
C PRO A 68 -3.29 -20.93 6.95
N GLN A 69 -3.10 -21.31 5.70
CA GLN A 69 -1.84 -21.20 4.94
C GLN A 69 -1.88 -19.97 4.03
N ARG A 70 -0.73 -19.57 3.46
CA ARG A 70 -0.70 -18.48 2.47
C ARG A 70 -1.47 -18.89 1.21
N VAL A 71 -2.40 -18.05 0.80
CA VAL A 71 -3.21 -18.26 -0.40
C VAL A 71 -3.32 -16.96 -1.19
N LEU A 72 -3.40 -17.06 -2.52
CA LEU A 72 -3.79 -15.92 -3.35
C LEU A 72 -5.24 -15.55 -2.99
N ALA A 73 -5.43 -14.32 -2.50
CA ALA A 73 -6.71 -13.88 -1.97
C ALA A 73 -7.83 -13.95 -3.00
N LYS A 74 -7.54 -13.53 -4.24
CA LYS A 74 -8.50 -13.57 -5.36
C LYS A 74 -9.06 -14.96 -5.62
N ASP A 75 -8.20 -15.97 -5.59
CA ASP A 75 -8.61 -17.36 -5.80
C ASP A 75 -9.36 -17.91 -4.60
N TRP A 76 -8.83 -17.67 -3.39
CA TRP A 76 -9.47 -18.15 -2.17
C TRP A 76 -10.85 -17.52 -1.97
N LEU A 77 -11.02 -16.23 -2.20
CA LEU A 77 -12.28 -15.49 -1.99
C LEU A 77 -13.31 -15.71 -3.11
N LYS A 78 -12.94 -16.33 -4.23
CA LYS A 78 -13.81 -16.52 -5.39
C LYS A 78 -15.05 -17.34 -5.01
N GLY A 79 -16.23 -16.76 -5.21
CA GLY A 79 -17.51 -17.43 -4.94
C GLY A 79 -17.83 -17.65 -3.45
N ARG A 80 -16.95 -17.23 -2.51
CA ARG A 80 -17.25 -17.34 -1.08
C ARG A 80 -18.31 -16.32 -0.68
N ALA A 81 -19.41 -16.84 -0.16
CA ALA A 81 -20.46 -16.04 0.45
C ALA A 81 -19.97 -15.37 1.73
N ASP A 82 -20.42 -14.15 1.97
CA ASP A 82 -20.10 -13.42 3.19
C ASP A 82 -20.61 -14.17 4.43
N PRO A 83 -19.85 -14.13 5.54
CA PRO A 83 -20.34 -14.69 6.80
C PRO A 83 -21.57 -13.89 7.27
N PRO A 84 -22.53 -14.52 7.99
CA PRO A 84 -23.73 -13.85 8.46
C PRO A 84 -23.45 -12.63 9.34
N ALA A 85 -22.33 -12.66 10.06
CA ALA A 85 -21.87 -11.57 10.90
C ALA A 85 -20.39 -11.29 10.60
N THR A 86 -20.06 -10.01 10.56
CA THR A 86 -18.72 -9.51 10.18
C THR A 86 -17.93 -9.16 11.43
N MET A 87 -16.67 -9.61 11.48
CA MET A 87 -15.73 -9.21 12.51
C MET A 87 -15.44 -7.71 12.43
N THR A 88 -15.16 -7.08 13.56
CA THR A 88 -14.77 -5.67 13.59
C THR A 88 -13.29 -5.54 13.94
N TRP A 89 -12.59 -4.60 13.33
CA TRP A 89 -11.19 -4.27 13.61
C TRP A 89 -10.93 -2.76 13.57
N SER A 90 -9.89 -2.29 14.24
CA SER A 90 -9.45 -0.89 14.10
C SER A 90 -7.94 -0.84 14.09
N PRO A 91 -7.31 -0.05 13.20
CA PRO A 91 -5.88 0.19 13.32
C PRO A 91 -5.61 0.87 14.66
N SER A 92 -4.44 0.59 15.21
CA SER A 92 -3.86 1.31 16.35
C SER A 92 -2.61 2.06 15.91
N ILE A 93 -1.82 1.45 15.02
CA ILE A 93 -0.57 2.01 14.51
C ILE A 93 -0.47 1.78 13.01
N VAL A 94 0.04 2.78 12.30
CA VAL A 94 0.37 2.74 10.88
C VAL A 94 1.82 3.15 10.67
N TYR A 95 2.50 2.44 9.78
CA TYR A 95 3.86 2.72 9.31
C TYR A 95 3.85 2.92 7.80
N VAL A 96 4.52 3.95 7.30
CA VAL A 96 4.57 4.27 5.87
C VAL A 96 6.02 4.40 5.43
N GLY A 97 6.36 3.77 4.30
CA GLY A 97 7.64 3.98 3.62
C GLY A 97 7.79 5.44 3.19
N CYS A 98 9.01 5.95 3.13
CA CYS A 98 9.28 7.35 2.85
C CYS A 98 8.76 7.80 1.47
N ASP A 99 8.66 6.90 0.48
CA ASP A 99 8.08 7.23 -0.83
C ASP A 99 6.53 7.23 -0.86
N GLY A 100 5.88 6.85 0.24
CA GLY A 100 4.42 6.79 0.35
C GLY A 100 3.76 5.70 -0.49
N GLY A 101 4.54 4.76 -1.06
CA GLY A 101 4.05 3.68 -1.92
C GLY A 101 3.70 2.40 -1.17
N LEU A 102 4.30 2.17 0.00
CA LEU A 102 4.12 0.98 0.81
C LEU A 102 3.80 1.37 2.27
N ALA A 103 2.90 0.65 2.91
CA ALA A 103 2.55 0.88 4.30
C ALA A 103 2.18 -0.42 5.02
N ALA A 104 2.22 -0.40 6.36
CA ALA A 104 1.71 -1.46 7.21
C ALA A 104 0.78 -0.86 8.27
N SER A 105 -0.35 -1.49 8.51
CA SER A 105 -1.26 -1.21 9.61
C SER A 105 -1.35 -2.40 10.55
N THR A 106 -1.51 -2.13 11.84
CA THR A 106 -1.78 -3.17 12.84
C THR A 106 -2.71 -2.63 13.91
N GLY A 107 -3.47 -3.53 14.53
CA GLY A 107 -4.41 -3.22 15.58
C GLY A 107 -5.13 -4.48 16.06
N ASN A 108 -6.22 -4.28 16.80
CA ASN A 108 -7.02 -5.36 17.34
C ASN A 108 -8.28 -5.61 16.50
N TRP A 109 -8.74 -6.85 16.52
CA TRP A 109 -10.06 -7.24 16.04
C TRP A 109 -10.89 -7.89 17.13
N THR A 110 -12.21 -7.83 16.96
CA THR A 110 -13.22 -8.47 17.80
C THR A 110 -14.24 -9.15 16.89
N ALA A 111 -14.34 -10.47 17.03
CA ALA A 111 -15.33 -11.30 16.37
C ALA A 111 -16.69 -11.20 17.07
N THR A 112 -17.72 -11.74 16.42
CA THR A 112 -19.11 -11.59 16.86
C THR A 112 -19.46 -12.43 18.07
N ASP A 113 -18.68 -13.46 18.36
CA ASP A 113 -18.74 -14.29 19.56
C ASP A 113 -17.96 -13.69 20.75
N GLY A 114 -17.37 -12.50 20.57
CA GLY A 114 -16.54 -11.84 21.57
C GLY A 114 -15.07 -12.28 21.56
N SER A 115 -14.69 -13.24 20.71
CA SER A 115 -13.28 -13.60 20.51
C SER A 115 -12.49 -12.38 20.01
N VAL A 116 -11.24 -12.27 20.44
CA VAL A 116 -10.38 -11.14 20.11
C VAL A 116 -9.06 -11.60 19.50
N GLY A 117 -8.37 -10.68 18.85
CA GLY A 117 -7.04 -10.93 18.35
C GLY A 117 -6.42 -9.68 17.75
N TYR A 118 -5.36 -9.88 16.97
CA TYR A 118 -4.69 -8.81 16.25
C TYR A 118 -4.69 -9.08 14.75
N PHE A 119 -4.46 -8.00 13.99
CA PHE A 119 -4.22 -8.08 12.56
C PHE A 119 -2.95 -7.31 12.19
N THR A 120 -2.41 -7.67 11.03
CA THR A 120 -1.38 -6.93 10.31
C THR A 120 -1.75 -6.94 8.83
N THR A 121 -1.88 -5.74 8.26
CA THR A 121 -2.20 -5.56 6.84
C THR A 121 -1.09 -4.76 6.18
N ILE A 122 -0.58 -5.27 5.04
CA ILE A 122 0.39 -4.54 4.21
C ILE A 122 -0.36 -3.94 3.04
N TRP A 123 -0.14 -2.65 2.82
CA TRP A 123 -0.80 -1.83 1.82
C TRP A 123 0.18 -1.40 0.75
N ARG A 124 -0.25 -1.42 -0.50
CA ARG A 124 0.45 -0.83 -1.63
C ARG A 124 -0.42 0.22 -2.30
N ARG A 125 0.18 1.35 -2.63
CA ARG A 125 -0.50 2.43 -3.34
C ARG A 125 -0.37 2.21 -4.84
N ASP A 126 -1.50 2.19 -5.55
CA ASP A 126 -1.52 2.08 -7.00
C ASP A 126 -1.08 3.40 -7.68
N LYS A 127 -0.90 3.36 -9.01
CA LYS A 127 -0.50 4.53 -9.81
C LYS A 127 -1.51 5.69 -9.76
N LYS A 128 -2.74 5.44 -9.31
CA LYS A 128 -3.83 6.42 -9.17
C LYS A 128 -3.93 6.96 -7.73
N GLY A 129 -3.14 6.44 -6.79
CA GLY A 129 -3.11 6.86 -5.39
C GLY A 129 -4.05 6.10 -4.47
N ARG A 130 -4.67 5.03 -4.95
CA ARG A 130 -5.55 4.20 -4.13
C ARG A 130 -4.72 3.18 -3.37
N TRP A 131 -5.05 2.99 -2.09
CA TRP A 131 -4.48 1.92 -1.28
C TRP A 131 -5.22 0.62 -1.55
N GLU A 132 -4.45 -0.41 -1.90
CA GLU A 132 -4.89 -1.79 -2.02
C GLU A 132 -4.08 -2.63 -1.04
N TRP A 133 -4.72 -3.51 -0.29
CA TRP A 133 -3.96 -4.42 0.57
C TRP A 133 -3.32 -5.52 -0.29
N ILE A 134 -2.07 -5.84 0.01
CA ILE A 134 -1.28 -6.89 -0.68
C ILE A 134 -0.99 -8.08 0.25
N PHE A 135 -1.14 -7.89 1.55
CA PHE A 135 -1.04 -8.96 2.54
C PHE A 135 -2.01 -8.71 3.69
N ASP A 136 -2.77 -9.73 4.08
CA ASP A 136 -3.62 -9.70 5.28
C ASP A 136 -3.33 -10.92 6.17
N HIS A 137 -2.99 -10.65 7.42
CA HIS A 137 -2.74 -11.64 8.46
C HIS A 137 -3.50 -11.29 9.73
N ARG A 138 -4.07 -12.31 10.36
CA ARG A 138 -4.76 -12.19 11.65
C ARG A 138 -4.52 -13.43 12.48
N ALA A 139 -4.54 -13.24 13.79
CA ALA A 139 -4.48 -14.35 14.74
C ALA A 139 -5.31 -14.04 15.99
N PRO A 140 -5.95 -15.06 16.59
CA PRO A 140 -6.64 -14.90 17.86
C PRO A 140 -5.64 -14.67 19.00
N LEU A 141 -6.11 -14.01 20.06
CA LEU A 141 -5.40 -13.83 21.32
C LEU A 141 -6.34 -14.07 22.49
N ALA A 142 -5.77 -14.42 23.65
CA ALA A 142 -6.52 -14.48 24.90
C ALA A 142 -7.00 -13.10 25.38
N SER A 143 -6.27 -12.05 25.03
CA SER A 143 -6.61 -10.66 25.33
C SER A 143 -6.11 -9.73 24.21
N PRO A 144 -6.75 -8.57 23.99
CA PRO A 144 -6.30 -7.62 22.97
C PRO A 144 -4.88 -7.12 23.28
N ARG A 145 -4.10 -6.80 22.25
CA ARG A 145 -2.82 -6.12 22.41
C ARG A 145 -3.03 -4.74 23.01
N ALA A 146 -2.09 -4.30 23.85
CA ALA A 146 -2.02 -2.91 24.26
C ALA A 146 -1.95 -2.01 23.01
N ALA A 147 -2.87 -1.06 22.92
CA ALA A 147 -2.92 -0.07 21.85
C ALA A 147 -2.64 1.31 22.46
N PRO A 148 -2.01 2.23 21.71
CA PRO A 148 -1.92 3.63 22.13
C PRO A 148 -3.32 4.24 22.28
N GLU A 149 -3.45 5.25 23.14
CA GLU A 149 -4.72 5.98 23.34
C GLU A 149 -5.21 6.66 22.05
N PHE A 150 -4.27 7.08 21.20
CA PHE A 150 -4.54 7.73 19.91
C PHE A 150 -3.97 6.92 18.75
N LEU A 151 -4.66 6.95 17.61
CA LEU A 151 -4.14 6.38 16.37
C LEU A 151 -2.78 6.98 16.04
N THR A 152 -1.78 6.10 15.90
CA THR A 152 -0.39 6.52 15.75
C THR A 152 0.08 6.29 14.31
N GLY A 153 0.58 7.34 13.66
CA GLY A 153 1.20 7.25 12.34
C GLY A 153 2.70 7.48 12.42
N LYS A 154 3.49 6.65 11.72
CA LYS A 154 4.95 6.77 11.64
C LYS A 154 5.40 6.67 10.19
N VAL A 155 6.39 7.49 9.82
CA VAL A 155 6.96 7.54 8.48
C VAL A 155 8.43 7.15 8.56
N ALA A 156 8.87 6.26 7.67
CA ALA A 156 10.26 5.89 7.56
C ALA A 156 11.11 7.07 7.06
N THR A 157 12.36 7.16 7.51
CA THR A 157 13.30 8.14 7.00
C THR A 157 13.70 7.76 5.57
N CYS A 158 13.73 8.73 4.66
CA CYS A 158 14.22 8.52 3.30
C CYS A 158 15.71 8.18 3.32
N LYS A 159 16.12 7.08 2.69
CA LYS A 159 17.54 6.73 2.53
C LYS A 159 18.29 7.68 1.59
N ARG A 160 17.58 8.30 0.66
CA ARG A 160 18.16 9.24 -0.30
C ARG A 160 17.87 10.67 0.15
N PRO A 161 18.85 11.58 0.01
CA PRO A 161 18.55 13.00 0.14
C PRO A 161 17.48 13.39 -0.90
N PRO A 162 16.65 14.41 -0.62
CA PRO A 162 15.76 14.99 -1.61
C PRO A 162 16.52 15.28 -2.90
N ARG A 163 15.91 15.00 -4.07
CA ARG A 163 16.51 15.38 -5.35
C ARG A 163 16.76 16.90 -5.30
N PRO A 164 17.97 17.39 -5.61
CA PRO A 164 18.22 18.82 -5.76
C PRO A 164 17.20 19.42 -6.73
N GLU A 165 16.81 20.69 -6.53
CA GLU A 165 15.98 21.38 -7.51
C GLU A 165 16.62 21.29 -8.89
N GLY A 166 15.86 20.78 -9.85
CA GLY A 166 16.32 20.52 -11.20
C GLY A 166 15.20 19.98 -12.07
N PRO A 167 15.38 20.00 -13.40
CA PRO A 167 14.36 19.54 -14.33
C PRO A 167 13.94 18.09 -14.00
N PRO A 168 12.65 17.74 -14.20
CA PRO A 168 12.16 16.39 -13.97
C PRO A 168 12.94 15.37 -14.81
N PRO A 169 13.02 14.10 -14.38
CA PRO A 169 13.68 13.05 -15.15
C PRO A 169 13.17 12.99 -16.59
N GLY A 170 14.07 12.83 -17.56
CA GLY A 170 13.73 12.62 -18.95
C GLY A 170 13.02 11.29 -19.17
N LYS A 171 12.29 11.15 -20.30
CA LYS A 171 11.56 9.91 -20.64
C LYS A 171 12.45 8.65 -20.72
N ASN A 172 13.75 8.84 -20.92
CA ASN A 172 14.74 7.75 -21.04
C ASN A 172 15.54 7.54 -19.73
N ASP A 173 15.27 8.33 -18.68
CA ASP A 173 15.92 8.14 -17.40
C ASP A 173 15.38 6.86 -16.74
N LEU A 174 16.28 6.08 -16.16
CA LEU A 174 15.89 4.92 -15.37
C LEU A 174 14.94 5.37 -14.25
N PRO A 175 13.84 4.64 -14.01
CA PRO A 175 12.99 4.93 -12.85
C PRO A 175 13.86 4.86 -11.59
N PRO A 176 13.61 5.73 -10.60
CA PRO A 176 14.31 5.62 -9.33
C PRO A 176 14.13 4.21 -8.78
N PRO A 177 15.20 3.57 -8.27
CA PRO A 177 15.07 2.26 -7.66
C PRO A 177 14.02 2.32 -6.54
N PRO A 178 13.24 1.24 -6.33
CA PRO A 178 12.19 1.18 -5.32
C PRO A 178 12.66 1.69 -3.96
N ASP A 179 11.77 2.34 -3.22
CA ASP A 179 12.02 2.65 -1.82
C ASP A 179 12.15 1.36 -1.01
N ASP A 180 13.25 1.25 -0.29
CA ASP A 180 13.53 0.16 0.65
C ASP A 180 13.43 0.65 2.09
N SER A 181 12.91 1.86 2.34
CA SER A 181 12.76 2.39 3.70
C SER A 181 11.68 1.67 4.52
N LEU A 182 10.79 0.88 3.92
CA LEU A 182 9.92 -0.06 4.60
C LEU A 182 10.11 -1.45 3.99
N LEU A 183 10.52 -2.41 4.82
CA LEU A 183 10.67 -3.81 4.44
C LEU A 183 9.66 -4.66 5.19
N TRP A 184 9.16 -5.72 4.56
CA TRP A 184 8.33 -6.70 5.23
C TRP A 184 8.61 -8.12 4.72
N SER A 185 8.37 -9.09 5.59
CA SER A 185 8.38 -10.51 5.23
C SER A 185 7.24 -11.23 5.95
N ALA A 186 6.73 -12.30 5.34
CA ALA A 186 5.72 -13.14 5.93
C ALA A 186 5.99 -14.60 5.56
N ASP A 187 6.32 -15.40 6.58
CA ASP A 187 6.60 -16.82 6.46
C ASP A 187 5.48 -17.61 7.14
N VAL A 188 5.00 -18.64 6.47
CA VAL A 188 4.05 -19.60 7.03
C VAL A 188 4.60 -21.00 6.77
N ALA A 189 4.88 -21.71 7.85
CA ALA A 189 5.42 -23.06 7.80
C ALA A 189 4.31 -24.10 7.61
N ALA A 190 4.72 -25.32 7.22
CA ALA A 190 3.80 -26.42 6.98
C ALA A 190 3.00 -26.84 8.23
N ASP A 191 3.55 -26.62 9.43
CA ASP A 191 2.88 -26.86 10.72
C ASP A 191 1.88 -25.75 11.12
N GLY A 192 1.71 -24.73 10.26
CA GLY A 192 0.84 -23.58 10.50
C GLY A 192 1.48 -22.48 11.35
N SER A 193 2.70 -22.67 11.84
CA SER A 193 3.43 -21.58 12.49
C SER A 193 3.72 -20.47 11.48
N ARG A 194 3.67 -19.23 11.94
CA ARG A 194 3.72 -18.05 11.07
C ARG A 194 4.45 -16.90 11.72
N THR A 195 5.27 -16.22 10.93
CA THR A 195 6.00 -15.03 11.34
C THR A 195 5.75 -13.91 10.33
N VAL A 196 5.41 -12.72 10.83
CA VAL A 196 5.34 -11.51 10.01
C VAL A 196 6.29 -10.48 10.61
N ASN A 197 7.19 -9.95 9.80
CA ASN A 197 8.11 -8.89 10.21
C ASN A 197 7.87 -7.67 9.34
N VAL A 198 7.80 -6.49 9.97
CA VAL A 198 7.85 -5.20 9.29
C VAL A 198 8.95 -4.37 9.93
N GLN A 199 9.78 -3.76 9.09
CA GLN A 199 10.90 -2.95 9.49
C GLN A 199 10.86 -1.61 8.76
N ILE A 200 11.22 -0.52 9.43
CA ILE A 200 11.39 0.80 8.81
C ILE A 200 12.80 1.32 8.99
N TRP A 201 13.31 2.03 7.98
CA TRP A 201 14.58 2.73 8.07
C TRP A 201 14.42 3.99 8.92
N ASN A 202 15.25 4.13 9.95
CA ASN A 202 15.22 5.28 10.85
C ASN A 202 16.21 6.40 10.45
N GLY A 203 17.08 6.14 9.48
CA GLY A 203 18.18 7.04 9.08
C GLY A 203 19.55 6.38 9.13
N SER A 204 19.72 5.36 9.98
CA SER A 204 20.99 4.64 10.18
C SER A 204 20.84 3.12 10.21
N SER A 205 19.70 2.60 10.63
CA SER A 205 19.38 1.17 10.69
C SER A 205 17.91 0.89 10.43
N TYR A 206 17.55 -0.39 10.36
CA TYR A 206 16.15 -0.83 10.35
C TYR A 206 15.66 -1.07 11.78
N ASP A 207 14.54 -0.44 12.13
CA ASP A 207 13.79 -0.71 13.35
C ASP A 207 12.71 -1.75 13.06
N ALA A 208 12.69 -2.84 13.83
CA ALA A 208 11.58 -3.79 13.79
C ALA A 208 10.35 -3.16 14.46
N VAL A 209 9.32 -2.87 13.65
CA VAL A 209 8.12 -2.15 14.09
C VAL A 209 6.89 -3.03 14.23
N ILE A 210 6.86 -4.16 13.52
CA ILE A 210 5.89 -5.24 13.72
C ILE A 210 6.67 -6.55 13.70
N THR A 211 6.42 -7.40 14.71
CA THR A 211 6.98 -8.73 14.80
C THR A 211 5.91 -9.66 15.36
N ASP A 212 5.16 -10.26 14.45
CA ASP A 212 4.12 -11.22 14.80
C ASP A 212 4.69 -12.62 14.74
N ARG A 213 4.45 -13.41 15.79
CA ARG A 213 4.77 -14.83 15.83
C ARG A 213 3.56 -15.60 16.32
N VAL A 214 3.20 -16.65 15.60
CA VAL A 214 2.15 -17.57 16.02
C VAL A 214 2.67 -18.99 15.90
N GLY A 215 2.48 -19.77 16.96
CA GLY A 215 2.90 -21.16 17.02
C GLY A 215 2.08 -22.09 16.13
N ALA A 216 2.58 -23.30 15.93
CA ALA A 216 1.90 -24.36 15.19
C ALA A 216 0.55 -24.72 15.83
N GLY A 217 -0.42 -25.09 14.99
CA GLY A 217 -1.72 -25.63 15.45
C GLY A 217 -2.62 -24.65 16.22
N THR A 218 -2.46 -23.34 16.00
CA THR A 218 -3.28 -22.26 16.59
C THR A 218 -4.44 -21.81 15.71
#